data_AF-A0A8T0YRZ1-F1
#
_entry.id   AF-A0A8T0YRZ1-F1
#
_cell.length_a   1.000
_cell.length_b   1.000
_cell.length_c   1.000
_cell.angle_alpha   90.00
_cell.angle_beta   90.00
_cell.angle_gamma   90.00
#
_symmetry.space_group_name_H-M   'P 1'
#
loop_
_entity.id
_entity.type
_entity.pdbx_description
1 polymer ?
#
loop_
_entity_poly.entity_id
_entity_poly.type
_entity_poly.pdbx_seq_one_letter_code
_entity_poly.pdbx_strand_id
1 'polypeptide(L)'
;MAVDSSDSALLSSFHPLKEQTSSYNAQSPPSGQGPRSVPRALLQQDNAPAHRQTEARVTERENLELLRLGPYSPMCNPIEGCFSVLKARIKAYLTLCRDEMLGFPNGEKTEGRMRLLERAVMLSWHLSHLIFTN
;
A
#
# COMPACT_ATOMS: atom_id res chain seq x y z
N MET A 1 -10.37 10.99 18.57
CA MET A 1 -9.86 9.68 19.02
C MET A 1 -8.46 9.91 19.52
N ALA A 2 -8.22 9.71 20.82
CA ALA A 2 -6.90 9.91 21.41
C ALA A 2 -6.01 8.72 21.03
N VAL A 3 -4.85 9.01 20.46
CA VAL A 3 -3.81 8.03 20.17
C VAL A 3 -3.20 7.64 21.51
N ASP A 4 -3.20 6.36 21.85
CA ASP A 4 -2.67 5.87 23.13
C ASP A 4 -1.17 6.20 23.23
N SER A 5 -0.66 6.48 24.43
CA SER A 5 0.76 6.81 24.68
C SER A 5 1.69 5.70 24.20
N SER A 6 1.19 4.46 24.15
CA SER A 6 1.85 3.29 23.59
C SER A 6 2.08 3.41 22.08
N ASP A 7 1.09 3.90 21.32
CA ASP A 7 1.15 4.05 19.87
C ASP A 7 2.15 5.15 19.45
N SER A 8 2.34 6.18 20.27
CA SER A 8 3.32 7.24 20.03
C SER A 8 4.77 6.75 20.08
N ALA A 9 5.10 5.83 20.99
CA ALA A 9 6.43 5.22 21.07
C ALA A 9 6.69 4.23 19.92
N LEU A 10 5.64 3.62 19.36
CA LEU A 10 5.76 2.71 18.21
C LEU A 10 6.15 3.44 16.93
N LEU A 11 5.62 4.64 16.72
CA LEU A 11 5.91 5.47 15.54
C LEU A 11 7.40 5.83 15.43
N SER A 12 8.13 5.93 16.55
CA SER A 12 9.55 6.32 16.54
C SER A 12 10.53 5.18 16.23
N SER A 13 10.07 3.92 16.31
CA SER A 13 10.91 2.72 16.13
C SER A 13 11.06 2.26 14.68
N PHE A 14 10.27 2.81 13.75
CA PHE A 14 10.33 2.47 12.33
C PHE A 14 11.36 3.35 11.61
N HIS A 15 12.53 2.76 11.28
CA HIS A 15 13.49 3.41 10.40
C HIS A 15 12.96 3.50 8.95
N PRO A 16 13.06 4.66 8.28
CA PRO A 16 12.68 4.79 6.87
C PRO A 16 13.57 3.92 5.98
N LEU A 17 12.96 3.15 5.07
CA LEU A 17 13.69 2.53 3.97
C LEU A 17 14.05 3.63 2.97
N LYS A 18 15.32 3.68 2.53
CA LYS A 18 15.81 4.66 1.55
C LYS A 18 15.07 4.46 0.23
N GLU A 19 14.24 5.42 -0.17
CA GLU A 19 13.63 5.46 -1.50
C GLU A 19 14.52 6.21 -2.50
N GLN A 20 14.62 5.65 -3.70
CA GLN A 20 15.05 6.35 -4.90
C GLN A 20 13.83 7.07 -5.49
N THR A 21 13.65 8.35 -5.14
CA THR A 21 12.64 9.22 -5.74
C THR A 21 13.10 9.69 -7.12
N SER A 22 12.48 9.21 -8.20
CA SER A 22 12.57 9.85 -9.51
C SER A 22 11.62 11.04 -9.53
N SER A 23 12.17 12.24 -9.32
CA SER A 23 11.41 13.49 -9.25
C SER A 23 10.99 13.95 -10.65
N TYR A 24 9.70 13.81 -10.99
CA TYR A 24 9.13 14.56 -12.10
C TYR A 24 8.82 15.98 -11.62
N ASN A 25 9.75 16.91 -11.89
CA ASN A 25 9.63 18.32 -11.52
C ASN A 25 8.61 19.00 -12.46
N ALA A 26 7.49 19.48 -11.93
CA ALA A 26 6.42 20.13 -12.69
C ALA A 26 6.80 21.59 -13.02
N GLN A 27 7.69 21.79 -13.99
CA GLN A 27 7.92 23.11 -14.58
C GLN A 27 6.82 23.43 -15.61
N SER A 28 6.21 24.61 -15.48
CA SER A 28 5.25 25.15 -16.44
C SER A 28 5.86 25.20 -17.84
N PRO A 29 5.13 24.81 -18.90
CA PRO A 29 5.72 24.75 -20.24
C PRO A 29 5.90 26.15 -20.83
N PRO A 30 6.93 26.38 -21.65
CA PRO A 30 7.00 27.55 -22.49
C PRO A 30 5.86 27.55 -23.53
N SER A 31 5.27 28.73 -23.75
CA SER A 31 4.18 28.98 -24.69
C SER A 31 4.59 28.64 -26.12
N GLY A 32 4.01 27.57 -26.69
CA GLY A 32 4.28 27.14 -28.07
C GLY A 32 4.18 25.64 -28.33
N GLN A 33 4.00 24.81 -27.30
CA GLN A 33 3.77 23.37 -27.50
C GLN A 33 2.28 23.11 -27.80
N GLY A 34 2.01 22.29 -28.81
CA GLY A 34 0.66 21.76 -29.08
C GLY A 34 0.08 21.02 -27.85
N PRO A 35 -1.16 20.51 -27.93
CA PRO A 35 -1.80 19.87 -26.78
C PRO A 35 -0.86 18.83 -26.17
N ARG A 36 -0.49 19.05 -24.89
CA ARG A 36 0.35 18.11 -24.14
C ARG A 36 -0.31 16.74 -24.23
N SER A 37 0.38 15.77 -24.81
CA SER A 37 -0.07 14.38 -24.77
C SER A 37 -0.28 14.00 -23.30
N VAL A 38 -1.49 13.57 -22.96
CA VAL A 38 -1.77 13.05 -21.63
C VAL A 38 -0.83 11.86 -21.39
N PRO A 39 -0.12 11.79 -20.25
CA PRO A 39 0.75 10.66 -19.96
C PRO A 39 -0.09 9.38 -19.94
N ARG A 40 0.36 8.37 -20.67
CA ARG A 40 -0.28 7.06 -20.74
C ARG A 40 -0.02 6.33 -19.42
N ALA A 41 -1.09 5.93 -18.74
CA ALA A 41 -1.02 5.12 -17.52
C ALA A 41 -0.95 3.64 -17.88
N LEU A 42 -0.15 2.88 -17.11
CA LEU A 42 -0.08 1.43 -17.20
C LEU A 42 -0.84 0.82 -16.03
N LEU A 43 -1.84 -0.01 -16.33
CA LEU A 43 -2.53 -0.83 -15.34
C LEU A 43 -1.92 -2.23 -15.37
N GLN A 44 -1.29 -2.64 -14.29
CA GLN A 44 -0.73 -3.98 -14.18
C GLN A 44 -1.69 -4.90 -13.41
N GLN A 45 -1.96 -6.09 -13.96
CA GLN A 45 -2.78 -7.11 -13.30
C GLN A 45 -2.20 -8.51 -13.44
N ASP A 46 -2.46 -9.33 -12.42
CA ASP A 46 -2.21 -10.78 -12.47
C ASP A 46 -3.32 -11.52 -13.24
N ASN A 47 -3.12 -12.81 -13.45
CA ASN A 47 -4.01 -13.64 -14.28
C ASN A 47 -5.21 -14.22 -13.51
N ALA A 48 -5.65 -13.60 -12.41
CA ALA A 48 -6.77 -14.10 -11.62
C ALA A 48 -8.09 -14.09 -12.43
N PRO A 49 -8.97 -15.10 -12.29
CA PRO A 49 -10.25 -15.15 -13.01
C PRO A 49 -11.13 -13.92 -12.82
N ALA A 50 -11.02 -13.25 -11.66
CA ALA A 50 -11.73 -12.02 -11.35
C ALA A 50 -11.38 -10.85 -12.29
N HIS A 51 -10.23 -10.89 -12.98
CA HIS A 51 -9.75 -9.82 -13.86
C HIS A 51 -10.11 -10.02 -15.34
N ARG A 52 -10.87 -11.08 -15.68
CA ARG A 52 -11.19 -11.44 -17.07
C ARG A 52 -11.86 -10.33 -17.87
N GLN A 53 -12.59 -9.42 -17.22
CA GLN A 53 -13.31 -8.33 -17.88
C GLN A 53 -12.49 -7.05 -18.04
N THR A 54 -11.30 -6.94 -17.44
CA THR A 54 -10.55 -5.67 -17.43
C THR A 54 -10.08 -5.27 -18.83
N GLU A 55 -9.70 -6.23 -19.68
CA GLU A 55 -9.26 -5.97 -21.06
C GLU A 55 -10.31 -5.21 -21.88
N ALA A 56 -11.57 -5.62 -21.79
CA ALA A 56 -12.68 -4.95 -22.48
C ALA A 56 -12.85 -3.50 -22.00
N ARG A 57 -12.69 -3.26 -20.69
CA ARG A 57 -12.85 -1.92 -20.08
C ARG A 57 -11.67 -0.98 -20.30
N VAL A 58 -10.46 -1.52 -20.46
CA VAL A 58 -9.26 -0.70 -20.75
C VAL A 58 -9.26 -0.21 -22.19
N THR A 59 -9.79 -1.01 -23.13
CA THR A 59 -9.90 -0.65 -24.55
C THR A 59 -10.75 0.62 -24.77
N GLU A 60 -11.66 0.94 -23.86
CA GLU A 60 -12.49 2.16 -23.90
C GLU A 60 -11.74 3.45 -23.49
N ARG A 61 -10.47 3.35 -23.06
CA ARG A 61 -9.68 4.49 -22.55
C ARG A 61 -8.40 4.70 -23.35
N GLU A 62 -8.30 5.83 -24.05
CA GLU A 62 -7.16 6.14 -24.93
C GLU A 62 -5.81 6.34 -24.20
N ASN A 63 -5.85 6.66 -22.91
CA ASN A 63 -4.69 6.95 -22.08
C ASN A 63 -4.35 5.85 -21.07
N LEU A 64 -4.90 4.65 -21.22
CA LEU A 64 -4.66 3.51 -20.33
C LEU A 64 -4.23 2.29 -21.14
N GLU A 65 -3.17 1.63 -20.70
CA GLU A 65 -2.68 0.39 -21.31
C GLU A 65 -2.60 -0.71 -20.24
N LEU A 66 -3.09 -1.91 -20.58
CA LEU A 66 -3.11 -3.05 -19.66
C LEU A 66 -1.86 -3.90 -19.84
N LEU A 67 -1.10 -4.10 -18.77
CA LEU A 67 0.00 -5.04 -18.70
C LEU A 67 -0.44 -6.31 -17.97
N ARG A 68 -0.58 -7.41 -18.71
CA ARG A 68 -0.95 -8.71 -18.16
C ARG A 68 0.29 -9.52 -17.82
N LEU A 69 0.36 -9.98 -16.57
CA LEU A 69 1.45 -10.85 -16.13
C LEU A 69 1.27 -12.29 -16.62
N GLY A 70 2.40 -12.96 -16.84
CA GLY A 70 2.42 -14.40 -17.04
C GLY A 70 1.87 -15.15 -15.80
N PRO A 71 1.32 -16.37 -15.97
CA PRO A 71 0.91 -17.19 -14.83
C PRO A 71 2.03 -17.36 -13.81
N TYR A 72 1.68 -17.37 -12.52
CA TYR A 72 2.61 -17.60 -11.41
C TYR A 72 3.86 -16.70 -11.42
N SER A 73 3.70 -15.43 -11.79
CA SER A 73 4.80 -14.44 -11.85
C SER A 73 4.73 -13.37 -10.73
N PRO A 74 4.65 -13.74 -9.43
CA PRO A 74 4.56 -12.77 -8.34
C PRO A 74 5.82 -11.89 -8.24
N MET A 75 6.98 -12.40 -8.66
CA MET A 75 8.23 -11.61 -8.71
C MET A 75 8.13 -10.42 -9.67
N CYS A 76 7.23 -10.47 -10.65
CA CYS A 76 6.98 -9.40 -11.59
C CYS A 76 5.86 -8.45 -11.13
N ASN A 77 5.18 -8.74 -10.00
CA ASN A 77 4.05 -7.96 -9.50
C ASN A 77 4.50 -7.04 -8.35
N PRO A 78 4.67 -5.73 -8.57
CA PRO A 78 5.21 -4.82 -7.56
C PRO A 78 4.32 -4.71 -6.31
N ILE A 79 3.02 -5.02 -6.41
CA ILE A 79 2.13 -5.01 -5.23
C ILE A 79 2.53 -6.05 -4.18
N GLU A 80 3.22 -7.13 -4.57
CA GLU A 80 3.71 -8.16 -3.65
C GLU A 80 4.75 -7.57 -2.69
N GLY A 81 5.56 -6.63 -3.16
CA GLY A 81 6.49 -5.86 -2.34
C GLY A 81 5.74 -5.01 -1.30
N CYS A 82 4.70 -4.28 -1.74
CA CYS A 82 3.85 -3.48 -0.86
C CYS A 82 3.20 -4.34 0.24
N PHE A 83 2.64 -5.50 -0.12
CA PHE A 83 2.06 -6.43 0.85
C PHE A 83 3.10 -7.03 1.78
N SER A 84 4.33 -7.27 1.31
CA SER A 84 5.43 -7.74 2.15
C SER A 84 5.79 -6.72 3.23
N VAL A 85 5.89 -5.43 2.86
CA VAL A 85 6.13 -4.33 3.81
C VAL A 85 4.99 -4.19 4.81
N LEU A 86 3.73 -4.17 4.33
CA LEU A 86 2.55 -4.10 5.20
C LEU A 86 2.52 -5.27 6.19
N LYS A 87 2.74 -6.49 5.71
CA LYS A 87 2.77 -7.70 6.54
C LYS A 87 3.88 -7.64 7.58
N ALA A 88 5.06 -7.14 7.24
CA ALA A 88 6.16 -6.97 8.19
C ALA A 88 5.80 -5.98 9.30
N ARG A 89 5.19 -4.84 8.95
CA ARG A 89 4.73 -3.83 9.92
C ARG A 89 3.64 -4.38 10.85
N ILE A 90 2.65 -5.07 10.30
CA ILE A 90 1.59 -5.71 11.10
C ILE A 90 2.20 -6.74 12.06
N LYS A 91 3.11 -7.60 11.58
CA LYS A 91 3.80 -8.58 12.44
C LYS A 91 4.59 -7.93 13.57
N ALA A 92 5.30 -6.84 13.28
CA ALA A 92 6.03 -6.09 14.30
C ALA A 92 5.08 -5.54 15.37
N TYR A 93 3.98 -4.90 14.96
CA TYR A 93 2.95 -4.41 15.87
C TYR A 93 2.36 -5.53 16.74
N LEU A 94 1.94 -6.64 16.13
CA LEU A 94 1.34 -7.77 16.86
C LEU A 94 2.32 -8.44 17.84
N THR A 95 3.62 -8.38 17.54
CA THR A 95 4.66 -8.89 18.45
C THR A 95 4.74 -8.03 19.71
N LEU A 96 4.52 -6.71 19.58
CA LEU A 96 4.52 -5.77 20.71
C LEU A 96 3.21 -5.87 21.50
N CYS A 97 2.09 -6.08 20.83
CA CYS A 97 0.79 -6.33 21.47
C CYS A 97 0.56 -7.80 21.85
N ARG A 98 1.63 -8.61 21.98
CA ARG A 98 1.51 -10.06 22.20
C ARG A 98 0.75 -10.38 23.48
N ASP A 99 1.02 -9.67 24.57
CA ASP A 99 0.38 -9.94 25.86
C ASP A 99 -1.11 -9.59 25.83
N GLU A 100 -1.47 -8.45 25.22
CA GLU A 100 -2.86 -8.08 24.97
C GLU A 100 -3.58 -9.12 24.10
N MET A 101 -2.92 -9.57 23.02
CA MET A 101 -3.45 -10.58 22.11
C MET A 101 -3.73 -11.94 22.79
N LEU A 102 -2.91 -12.31 23.77
CA LEU A 102 -3.05 -13.55 24.54
C LEU A 102 -4.01 -13.39 25.73
N GLY A 103 -4.20 -12.16 26.23
CA GLY A 103 -5.04 -11.83 27.38
C GLY A 103 -6.54 -11.83 27.12
N PHE A 104 -7.00 -11.92 25.86
CA PHE A 104 -8.44 -11.92 25.57
C PHE A 104 -9.17 -13.13 26.17
N PRO A 105 -10.34 -12.92 26.82
CA PRO A 105 -11.19 -13.99 27.30
C PRO A 105 -11.60 -14.97 26.19
N ASN A 106 -11.85 -16.23 26.56
CA ASN A 106 -12.42 -17.20 25.63
C ASN A 106 -13.82 -16.72 25.20
N GLY A 107 -14.09 -16.73 23.89
CA GLY A 107 -15.29 -16.14 23.30
C GLY A 107 -15.05 -14.78 22.64
N GLU A 108 -14.08 -14.01 23.12
CA GLU A 108 -13.77 -12.66 22.59
C GLU A 108 -12.48 -12.62 21.74
N LYS A 109 -11.71 -13.72 21.71
CA LYS A 109 -10.41 -13.79 21.02
C LYS A 109 -10.45 -13.34 19.56
N THR A 110 -11.48 -13.74 18.81
CA THR A 110 -11.60 -13.38 17.39
C THR A 110 -11.77 -11.88 17.22
N GLU A 111 -12.70 -11.28 17.96
CA GLU A 111 -12.99 -9.85 17.89
C GLU A 111 -11.82 -9.01 18.41
N GLY A 112 -11.25 -9.39 19.56
CA GLY A 112 -10.08 -8.71 20.13
C GLY A 112 -8.87 -8.71 19.18
N ARG A 113 -8.61 -9.84 18.51
CA ARG A 113 -7.55 -9.94 17.49
C ARG A 113 -7.86 -9.12 16.24
N MET A 114 -9.13 -9.04 15.82
CA MET A 114 -9.52 -8.19 14.70
C MET A 114 -9.25 -6.72 14.99
N ARG A 115 -9.61 -6.23 16.19
CA ARG A 115 -9.31 -4.85 16.62
C ARG A 115 -7.81 -4.55 16.63
N LEU A 116 -6.97 -5.52 17.02
CA LEU A 116 -5.51 -5.38 16.94
C LEU A 116 -5.02 -5.28 15.50
N LEU A 117 -5.57 -6.10 14.59
CA LEU A 117 -5.23 -6.05 13.17
C LEU A 117 -5.64 -4.70 12.54
N GLU A 118 -6.83 -4.20 12.86
CA GLU A 118 -7.31 -2.90 12.39
C GLU A 118 -6.38 -1.77 12.85
N ARG A 119 -6.00 -1.74 14.14
CA ARG A 119 -5.02 -0.77 14.66
C ARG A 119 -3.68 -0.88 13.93
N ALA A 120 -3.17 -2.10 13.73
CA ALA A 120 -1.90 -2.33 13.03
C ALA A 120 -1.91 -1.77 11.60
N VAL A 121 -3.01 -1.98 10.86
CA VAL A 121 -3.19 -1.46 9.50
C VAL A 121 -3.27 0.06 9.50
N MET A 122 -4.06 0.65 10.41
CA MET A 122 -4.23 2.10 10.52
C MET A 122 -2.93 2.82 10.84
N LEU A 123 -2.11 2.26 11.75
CA LEU A 123 -0.80 2.81 12.08
C LEU A 123 0.18 2.67 10.91
N SER A 124 0.16 1.53 10.21
CA SER A 124 0.97 1.34 9.01
C SER A 124 0.62 2.36 7.92
N TRP A 125 -0.66 2.72 7.78
CA TRP A 125 -1.11 3.75 6.85
C TRP A 125 -0.61 5.15 7.22
N HIS A 126 -0.77 5.55 8.49
CA HIS A 126 -0.33 6.86 8.97
C HIS A 126 1.18 7.05 8.84
N LEU A 127 1.96 6.01 9.15
CA LEU A 127 3.41 6.01 8.96
C LEU A 127 3.81 6.19 7.50
N SER A 128 3.11 5.54 6.57
CA SER A 128 3.36 5.75 5.14
C SER A 128 3.03 7.19 4.73
N HIS A 129 1.90 7.75 5.17
CA HIS A 129 1.51 9.12 4.80
C HIS A 129 2.53 10.16 5.29
N LEU A 130 3.05 10.02 6.51
CA LEU A 130 4.06 10.92 7.07
C LEU A 130 5.40 10.88 6.30
N ILE A 131 5.75 9.71 5.73
CA ILE A 131 6.98 9.50 4.95
C ILE A 131 6.84 10.07 3.53
N PHE A 132 5.68 9.93 2.89
CA PHE A 132 5.46 10.37 1.50
C PHE A 132 5.09 11.85 1.33
N THR A 133 4.85 12.59 2.42
CA THR A 133 4.50 14.02 2.38
C THR A 133 5.57 14.95 2.94
N ASN A 134 6.83 14.50 3.11
CA ASN A 134 7.98 15.36 3.43
C ASN A 134 8.88 15.59 2.21
#